data_AF-A0A1G2G675-F1
#
_entry.id   AF-A0A1G2G675-F1
#
_cell.length_a   1.000
_cell.length_b   1.000
_cell.length_c   1.000
_cell.angle_alpha   90.00
_cell.angle_beta   90.00
_cell.angle_gamma   90.00
#
_symmetry.space_group_name_H-M   'P 1'
#
loop_
_entity.id
_entity.type
_entity.pdbx_description
1 polymer ?
#
loop_
_entity_poly.entity_id
_entity_poly.type
_entity_poly.pdbx_seq_one_letter_code
_entity_poly.pdbx_strand_id
1 'polypeptide(L)'
;MARHYTQSNEKDFEKFLNQHAKKLGKIKEKKVREAREQAAGRAAALDAYHTWHKNALAQATQEAPIILDWVAQFTKTPLWGKMLKLSPHTGNFQISTAIEYACPSPYAFERMEHRCQAFYLDRTGALSIHQIQKYGESYPAYTIELLLEHAAPPAITSLALSIEDRTILKIIATALNRDLTEE
;
A
#
# COMPACT_ATOMS: atom_id res chain seq x y z
N MET A 1 53.14 40.39 -39.50
CA MET A 1 53.21 39.49 -38.32
C MET A 1 51.84 39.11 -37.72
N ALA A 2 50.69 39.45 -38.33
CA ALA A 2 49.36 39.17 -37.73
C ALA A 2 48.76 37.77 -38.04
N ARG A 3 49.34 36.97 -38.94
CA ARG A 3 48.77 35.67 -39.37
C ARG A 3 49.14 34.47 -38.49
N HIS A 4 50.22 34.55 -37.71
CA HIS A 4 50.65 33.45 -36.82
C HIS A 4 49.91 33.43 -35.48
N TYR A 5 49.39 34.57 -35.01
CA TYR A 5 48.65 34.66 -33.74
C TYR A 5 47.21 34.17 -33.85
N THR A 6 46.58 34.27 -35.03
CA THR A 6 45.21 33.79 -35.26
C THR A 6 45.12 32.26 -35.35
N GLN A 7 46.08 31.60 -36.00
CA GLN A 7 46.11 30.13 -36.11
C GLN A 7 46.37 29.40 -34.78
N SER A 8 47.12 30.01 -33.84
CA SER A 8 47.41 29.39 -32.54
C SER A 8 46.16 29.35 -31.65
N ASN A 9 45.39 30.45 -31.62
CA ASN A 9 44.13 30.52 -30.87
C ASN A 9 43.06 29.58 -31.42
N GLU A 10 43.04 29.37 -32.74
CA GLU A 10 42.06 28.50 -33.40
C GLU A 10 42.28 27.03 -33.02
N LYS A 11 43.54 26.57 -32.99
CA LYS A 11 43.90 25.21 -32.55
C LYS A 11 43.62 24.95 -31.06
N ASP A 12 43.89 25.92 -30.20
CA ASP A 12 43.61 25.80 -28.77
C ASP A 12 42.09 25.81 -28.50
N PHE A 13 41.34 26.60 -29.26
CA PHE A 13 39.88 26.61 -29.23
C PHE A 13 39.28 25.29 -29.73
N GLU A 14 39.77 24.73 -30.85
CA GLU A 14 39.38 23.40 -31.33
C GLU A 14 39.69 22.30 -30.31
N LYS A 15 40.83 22.37 -29.62
CA LYS A 15 41.20 21.43 -28.56
C LYS A 15 40.25 21.54 -27.36
N PHE A 16 39.87 22.76 -26.97
CA PHE A 16 38.88 23.01 -25.93
C PHE A 16 37.50 22.44 -26.30
N LEU A 17 37.01 22.74 -27.51
CA LEU A 17 35.73 22.21 -28.01
C LEU A 17 35.73 20.68 -28.04
N ASN A 18 36.80 20.06 -28.50
CA ASN A 18 36.94 18.60 -28.51
C ASN A 18 36.96 17.99 -27.11
N GLN A 19 37.63 18.63 -26.14
CA GLN A 19 37.60 18.17 -24.74
C GLN A 19 36.22 18.35 -24.11
N HIS A 20 35.53 19.45 -24.40
CA HIS A 20 34.19 19.72 -23.91
C HIS A 20 33.16 18.75 -24.50
N ALA A 21 33.22 18.48 -25.81
CA ALA A 21 32.40 17.49 -26.49
C ALA A 21 32.61 16.08 -25.91
N LYS A 22 33.86 15.68 -25.64
CA LYS A 22 34.17 14.40 -24.97
C LYS A 22 33.60 14.32 -23.55
N LYS A 23 33.68 15.41 -22.77
CA LYS A 23 33.08 15.47 -21.42
C LYS A 23 31.55 15.36 -21.49
N LEU A 24 30.91 16.08 -22.41
CA LEU A 24 29.47 16.00 -22.63
C LEU A 24 29.03 14.60 -23.09
N GLY A 25 29.80 13.95 -23.96
CA GLY A 25 29.57 12.56 -24.38
C GLY A 25 29.55 11.60 -23.18
N LYS A 26 30.56 11.68 -22.31
CA LYS A 26 30.63 10.86 -21.08
C LYS A 26 29.47 11.13 -20.12
N ILE A 27 29.01 12.38 -19.98
CA ILE A 27 27.85 12.73 -19.16
C ILE A 27 26.57 12.12 -19.75
N LYS A 28 26.37 12.21 -21.07
CA LYS A 28 25.22 11.60 -21.75
C LYS A 28 25.22 10.08 -21.59
N GLU A 29 26.35 9.42 -21.79
CA GLU A 29 26.49 7.97 -21.60
C GLU A 29 26.18 7.55 -20.16
N LYS A 30 26.69 8.29 -19.17
CA LYS A 30 26.39 8.03 -17.76
C LYS A 30 24.88 8.14 -17.48
N LYS A 31 24.23 9.21 -17.94
CA LYS A 31 22.77 9.39 -17.77
C LYS A 31 21.95 8.30 -18.46
N VAL A 32 22.37 7.88 -19.66
CA VAL A 32 21.69 6.79 -20.40
C VAL A 32 21.84 5.47 -19.66
N ARG A 33 23.02 5.17 -19.09
CA ARG A 33 23.25 3.98 -18.28
C ARG A 33 22.40 4.01 -17.01
N GLU A 34 22.41 5.11 -16.27
CA GLU A 34 21.59 5.29 -15.05
C GLU A 34 20.09 5.13 -15.35
N ALA A 35 19.60 5.70 -16.46
CA ALA A 35 18.20 5.55 -16.87
C ALA A 35 17.84 4.09 -17.21
N ARG A 36 18.76 3.36 -17.86
CA ARG A 36 18.57 1.92 -18.16
C ARG A 36 18.58 1.07 -16.90
N GLU A 37 19.52 1.32 -15.98
CA GLU A 37 19.59 0.63 -14.69
C GLU A 37 18.33 0.89 -13.84
N GLN A 38 17.84 2.13 -13.81
CA GLN A 38 16.58 2.48 -13.15
C GLN A 38 15.35 1.85 -13.84
N ALA A 39 15.34 1.75 -15.16
CA ALA A 39 14.26 1.07 -15.89
C ALA A 39 14.25 -0.44 -15.61
N ALA A 40 15.42 -1.08 -15.61
CA ALA A 40 15.57 -2.50 -15.26
C ALA A 40 15.17 -2.75 -13.80
N GLY A 41 15.58 -1.88 -12.88
CA GLY A 41 15.16 -1.94 -11.47
C GLY A 41 13.65 -1.82 -11.30
N ARG A 42 13.00 -0.90 -12.04
CA ARG A 42 11.53 -0.76 -12.07
C ARG A 42 10.82 -2.00 -12.59
N ALA A 43 11.31 -2.59 -13.68
CA ALA A 43 10.74 -3.80 -14.23
C ALA A 43 10.83 -4.97 -13.23
N ALA A 44 11.99 -5.15 -12.57
CA ALA A 44 12.17 -6.21 -11.58
C ALA A 44 11.30 -6.02 -10.32
N ALA A 45 11.16 -4.79 -9.83
CA ALA A 45 10.30 -4.48 -8.68
C ALA A 45 8.82 -4.73 -9.01
N LEU A 46 8.38 -4.34 -10.21
CA LEU A 46 7.02 -4.55 -10.68
C LEU A 46 6.70 -6.05 -10.84
N ASP A 47 7.64 -6.83 -11.40
CA ASP A 47 7.49 -8.29 -11.53
C ASP A 47 7.41 -8.99 -10.16
N ALA A 48 8.28 -8.59 -9.22
CA ALA A 48 8.25 -9.08 -7.85
C ALA A 48 6.92 -8.74 -7.16
N TYR A 49 6.40 -7.52 -7.33
CA TYR A 49 5.08 -7.12 -6.85
C TYR A 49 3.98 -7.98 -7.45
N HIS A 50 3.96 -8.18 -8.77
CA HIS A 50 2.92 -8.97 -9.43
C HIS A 50 2.92 -10.43 -8.99
N THR A 51 4.10 -11.03 -8.83
CA THR A 51 4.23 -12.41 -8.35
C THR A 51 3.75 -12.54 -6.91
N TRP A 52 4.19 -11.64 -6.03
CA TRP A 52 3.71 -11.57 -4.65
C TRP A 52 2.19 -11.39 -4.58
N HIS A 53 1.67 -10.41 -5.32
CA HIS A 53 0.24 -10.08 -5.33
C HIS A 53 -0.60 -11.25 -5.84
N LYS A 54 -0.18 -11.92 -6.93
CA LYS A 54 -0.88 -13.08 -7.47
C LYS A 54 -0.99 -14.22 -6.45
N ASN A 55 0.10 -14.53 -5.75
CA ASN A 55 0.13 -15.60 -4.76
C ASN A 55 -0.74 -15.26 -3.54
N ALA A 56 -0.60 -14.04 -3.03
CA ALA A 56 -1.37 -13.60 -1.88
C ALA A 56 -2.87 -13.48 -2.21
N LEU A 57 -3.22 -13.03 -3.41
CA LEU A 57 -4.60 -12.89 -3.87
C LEU A 57 -5.33 -14.24 -3.93
N ALA A 58 -4.65 -15.32 -4.33
CA ALA A 58 -5.25 -16.64 -4.40
C ALA A 58 -5.76 -17.12 -3.02
N GLN A 59 -4.96 -16.90 -1.97
CA GLN A 59 -5.34 -17.21 -0.61
C GLN A 59 -6.46 -16.27 -0.11
N ALA A 60 -6.31 -14.97 -0.29
CA ALA A 60 -7.32 -14.00 0.12
C ALA A 60 -8.69 -14.22 -0.55
N THR A 61 -8.70 -14.73 -1.79
CA THR A 61 -9.94 -15.09 -2.50
C THR A 61 -10.70 -16.22 -1.80
N GLN A 62 -9.98 -17.18 -1.22
CA GLN A 62 -10.58 -18.29 -0.46
C GLN A 62 -11.07 -17.86 0.92
N GLU A 63 -10.41 -16.85 1.51
CA GLU A 63 -10.69 -16.37 2.88
C GLU A 63 -11.71 -15.22 2.93
N ALA A 64 -11.89 -14.47 1.84
CA ALA A 64 -12.87 -13.40 1.74
C ALA A 64 -14.30 -13.81 2.15
N PRO A 65 -14.83 -14.99 1.75
CA PRO A 65 -16.14 -15.46 2.20
C PRO A 65 -16.27 -15.58 3.72
N ILE A 66 -15.20 -16.01 4.42
CA ILE A 66 -15.20 -16.19 5.89
C ILE A 66 -15.54 -14.87 6.58
N ILE A 67 -14.98 -13.77 6.09
CA ILE A 67 -15.21 -12.43 6.63
C ILE A 67 -16.66 -12.01 6.41
N LEU A 68 -17.17 -12.12 5.18
CA LEU A 68 -18.53 -11.67 4.86
C LEU A 68 -19.59 -12.53 5.56
N ASP A 69 -19.40 -13.84 5.63
CA ASP A 69 -20.29 -14.75 6.35
C ASP A 69 -20.29 -14.44 7.85
N TRP A 70 -19.12 -14.18 8.44
CA TRP A 70 -19.03 -13.77 9.82
C TRP A 70 -19.74 -12.44 10.07
N VAL A 71 -19.55 -11.43 9.22
CA VAL A 71 -20.25 -10.14 9.35
C VAL A 71 -21.77 -10.33 9.27
N ALA A 72 -22.25 -11.12 8.30
CA ALA A 72 -23.67 -11.40 8.11
C ALA A 72 -24.31 -12.15 9.29
N GLN A 73 -23.54 -12.98 10.00
CA GLN A 73 -23.99 -13.67 11.21
C GLN A 73 -23.90 -12.78 12.45
N PHE A 74 -22.77 -12.08 12.62
CA PHE A 74 -22.48 -11.24 13.78
C PHE A 74 -23.49 -10.10 13.94
N THR A 75 -23.87 -9.45 12.83
CA THR A 75 -24.85 -8.35 12.81
C THR A 75 -26.27 -8.78 13.20
N LYS A 76 -26.55 -10.09 13.24
CA LYS A 76 -27.83 -10.66 13.71
C LYS A 76 -27.80 -11.05 15.19
N THR A 77 -26.64 -10.92 15.86
CA THR A 77 -26.49 -11.34 17.25
C THR A 77 -27.01 -10.28 18.24
N PRO A 78 -27.44 -10.70 19.44
CA PRO A 78 -27.73 -9.75 20.52
C PRO A 78 -26.52 -8.89 20.93
N LEU A 79 -25.30 -9.37 20.68
CA LEU A 79 -24.08 -8.64 20.99
C LEU A 79 -23.93 -7.39 20.11
N TRP A 80 -24.22 -7.50 18.81
CA TRP A 80 -24.25 -6.34 17.91
C TRP A 80 -25.26 -5.29 18.38
N GLY A 81 -26.48 -5.71 18.74
CA GLY A 81 -27.50 -4.81 19.28
C GLY A 81 -27.08 -4.11 20.58
N LYS A 82 -26.23 -4.75 21.40
CA LYS A 82 -25.63 -4.10 22.59
C LYS A 82 -24.56 -3.08 22.19
N MET A 83 -23.70 -3.41 21.23
CA MET A 83 -22.67 -2.48 20.73
C MET A 83 -23.28 -1.19 20.17
N LEU A 84 -24.35 -1.29 19.37
CA LEU A 84 -25.07 -0.14 18.81
C LEU A 84 -25.61 0.85 19.86
N LYS A 85 -25.87 0.36 21.09
CA LYS A 85 -26.34 1.17 22.22
C LYS A 85 -25.19 1.80 23.01
N LEU A 86 -24.04 1.13 23.07
CA LEU A 86 -22.87 1.58 23.83
C LEU A 86 -22.13 2.72 23.13
N SER A 87 -22.19 2.79 21.81
CA SER A 87 -21.68 3.95 21.07
C SER A 87 -22.80 4.62 20.26
N PRO A 88 -23.49 5.63 20.81
CA PRO A 88 -24.44 6.43 20.05
C PRO A 88 -23.75 7.43 19.10
N HIS A 89 -22.46 7.73 19.32
CA HIS A 89 -21.74 8.83 18.64
C HIS A 89 -20.64 8.39 17.67
N THR A 90 -20.05 7.19 17.81
CA THR A 90 -19.08 6.69 16.82
C THR A 90 -19.82 5.96 15.70
N GLY A 91 -19.70 6.51 14.48
CA GLY A 91 -20.42 5.99 13.30
C GLY A 91 -19.92 4.63 12.82
N ASN A 92 -18.71 4.22 13.23
CA ASN A 92 -18.01 3.04 12.75
C ASN A 92 -17.36 2.28 13.92
N PHE A 93 -17.58 0.97 13.99
CA PHE A 93 -17.02 0.06 14.98
C PHE A 93 -15.80 -0.64 14.40
N GLN A 94 -14.63 -0.45 15.02
CA GLN A 94 -13.41 -1.15 14.64
C GLN A 94 -13.53 -2.64 14.96
N ILE A 95 -13.44 -3.50 13.94
CA ILE A 95 -13.49 -4.96 14.08
C ILE A 95 -12.14 -5.66 13.90
N SER A 96 -11.11 -4.93 13.49
CA SER A 96 -9.72 -5.42 13.45
C SER A 96 -8.80 -4.45 14.16
N THR A 97 -7.70 -4.92 14.75
CA THR A 97 -6.56 -4.03 15.02
C THR A 97 -6.04 -3.49 13.69
N ALA A 98 -5.23 -2.43 13.75
CA ALA A 98 -4.47 -2.00 12.59
C ALA A 98 -3.61 -3.18 12.09
N ILE A 99 -3.86 -3.64 10.87
CA ILE A 99 -3.16 -4.78 10.27
C ILE A 99 -2.00 -4.22 9.45
N GLU A 100 -0.81 -4.37 10.00
CA GLU A 100 0.44 -3.98 9.35
C GLU A 100 0.94 -5.10 8.45
N TYR A 101 1.34 -4.75 7.24
CA TYR A 101 1.95 -5.70 6.31
C TYR A 101 3.03 -5.01 5.48
N ALA A 102 4.01 -5.80 5.06
CA ALA A 102 5.04 -5.37 4.14
C ALA A 102 4.76 -5.97 2.76
N CYS A 103 4.82 -5.17 1.70
CA CYS A 103 4.69 -5.63 0.33
C CYS A 103 5.81 -5.05 -0.54
N PRO A 104 6.21 -5.72 -1.63
CA PRO A 104 7.13 -5.12 -2.59
C PRO A 104 6.58 -3.79 -3.10
N SER A 105 7.42 -2.76 -3.24
CA SER A 105 6.97 -1.53 -3.90
C SER A 105 6.91 -1.76 -5.41
N PRO A 106 5.82 -1.39 -6.10
CA PRO A 106 5.81 -1.36 -7.56
C PRO A 106 6.66 -0.20 -8.11
N TYR A 107 7.09 0.74 -7.25
CA TYR A 107 7.92 1.88 -7.60
C TYR A 107 9.33 1.64 -7.04
N ALA A 108 10.25 1.17 -7.89
CA ALA A 108 11.61 0.69 -7.51
C ALA A 108 12.54 1.66 -6.73
N PHE A 109 12.03 2.80 -6.26
CA PHE A 109 12.68 3.63 -5.25
C PHE A 109 12.75 2.91 -3.90
N GLU A 110 11.73 2.13 -3.56
CA GLU A 110 11.68 1.35 -2.31
C GLU A 110 11.67 -0.16 -2.62
N ARG A 111 12.35 -0.96 -1.78
CA ARG A 111 12.31 -2.43 -1.94
C ARG A 111 11.02 -3.03 -1.37
N MET A 112 10.55 -2.46 -0.27
CA MET A 112 9.35 -2.89 0.44
C MET A 112 8.63 -1.64 0.96
N GLU A 113 7.32 -1.61 0.78
CA GLU A 113 6.42 -0.65 1.42
C GLU A 113 5.79 -1.30 2.64
N HIS A 114 5.73 -0.56 3.74
CA HIS A 114 4.94 -0.94 4.91
C HIS A 114 3.59 -0.25 4.80
N ARG A 115 2.52 -1.01 4.83
CA ARG A 115 1.14 -0.52 4.74
C ARG A 115 0.32 -0.99 5.91
N CYS A 116 -0.77 -0.28 6.17
CA CYS A 116 -1.64 -0.56 7.29
C CYS A 116 -3.11 -0.35 6.94
N GLN A 117 -3.95 -1.33 7.27
CA GLN A 117 -5.40 -1.30 7.05
C GLN A 117 -6.14 -1.73 8.31
N ALA A 118 -7.32 -1.16 8.51
CA ALA A 118 -8.23 -1.58 9.56
C ALA A 118 -9.65 -1.77 9.01
N PHE A 119 -10.39 -2.69 9.59
CA PHE A 119 -11.74 -3.03 9.17
C PHE A 119 -12.76 -2.49 10.17
N TYR A 120 -13.86 -1.97 9.64
CA TYR A 120 -14.91 -1.35 10.42
C TYR A 120 -16.29 -1.83 9.98
N LEU A 121 -17.22 -1.91 10.93
CA LEU A 121 -18.65 -2.03 10.65
C LEU A 121 -19.33 -0.70 10.96
N ASP A 122 -20.13 -0.20 10.04
CA ASP A 122 -21.00 0.93 10.34
C ASP A 122 -22.22 0.48 11.19
N ARG A 123 -23.08 1.43 11.57
CA ARG A 123 -24.30 1.13 12.36
C ARG A 123 -25.30 0.20 11.67
N THR A 124 -25.26 0.10 10.34
CA THR A 124 -26.10 -0.82 9.56
C THR A 124 -25.51 -2.23 9.48
N GLY A 125 -24.26 -2.39 9.92
CA GLY A 125 -23.49 -3.62 9.80
C GLY A 125 -22.76 -3.75 8.47
N ALA A 126 -22.66 -2.67 7.69
CA ALA A 126 -21.91 -2.68 6.44
C ALA A 126 -20.41 -2.63 6.73
N LEU A 127 -19.67 -3.51 6.05
CA LEU A 127 -18.22 -3.61 6.16
C LEU A 127 -17.55 -2.48 5.35
N SER A 128 -16.55 -1.85 5.96
CA SER A 128 -15.65 -0.92 5.29
C SER A 128 -14.19 -1.15 5.68
N ILE A 129 -13.29 -0.73 4.81
CA ILE A 129 -11.85 -0.84 4.97
C ILE A 129 -11.28 0.57 5.06
N HIS A 130 -10.59 0.85 6.14
CA HIS A 130 -9.92 2.11 6.37
C HIS A 130 -8.43 2.00 6.02
N GLN A 131 -7.97 2.88 5.13
CA GLN A 131 -6.56 3.00 4.74
C GLN A 131 -5.86 4.00 5.67
N ILE A 132 -5.16 3.51 6.68
CA ILE A 132 -4.56 4.36 7.74
C ILE A 132 -3.53 5.34 7.15
N GLN A 133 -2.81 4.95 6.09
CA GLN A 133 -1.78 5.78 5.47
C GLN A 133 -2.30 6.75 4.40
N LYS A 134 -3.50 6.54 3.85
CA LYS A 134 -4.10 7.43 2.83
C LYS A 134 -5.10 8.39 3.46
N TYR A 135 -4.65 9.17 4.44
CA TYR A 135 -5.48 10.19 5.10
C TYR A 135 -6.82 9.69 5.67
N GLY A 136 -6.91 8.39 6.00
CA GLY A 136 -8.08 7.80 6.62
C GLY A 136 -9.29 7.62 5.71
N GLU A 137 -9.09 7.41 4.40
CA GLU A 137 -10.21 7.04 3.53
C GLU A 137 -10.77 5.67 3.90
N SER A 138 -12.10 5.58 3.96
CA SER A 138 -12.85 4.35 4.19
C SER A 138 -13.59 3.93 2.92
N TYR A 139 -13.42 2.68 2.52
CA TYR A 139 -14.00 2.11 1.31
C TYR A 139 -15.01 1.02 1.66
N PRO A 140 -16.16 0.94 0.99
CA PRO A 140 -17.14 -0.13 1.22
C PRO A 140 -16.57 -1.50 0.83
N ALA A 141 -16.95 -2.56 1.54
CA ALA A 141 -16.43 -3.90 1.33
C ALA A 141 -17.51 -4.98 1.53
N TYR A 142 -18.73 -4.73 1.06
CA TYR A 142 -19.88 -5.61 1.30
C TYR A 142 -20.02 -6.78 0.29
N THR A 143 -19.16 -6.85 -0.73
CA THR A 143 -19.05 -8.03 -1.61
C THR A 143 -17.61 -8.54 -1.66
N ILE A 144 -17.41 -9.76 -2.16
CA ILE A 144 -16.08 -10.35 -2.33
C ILE A 144 -15.24 -9.48 -3.28
N GLU A 145 -15.85 -8.99 -4.37
CA GLU A 145 -15.17 -8.14 -5.35
C GLU A 145 -14.67 -6.84 -4.71
N LEU A 146 -15.53 -6.14 -3.96
CA LEU A 146 -15.15 -4.90 -3.28
C LEU A 146 -14.10 -5.13 -2.19
N LEU A 147 -14.21 -6.24 -1.45
CA LEU A 147 -13.22 -6.62 -0.46
C LEU A 147 -11.85 -6.86 -1.10
N LEU A 148 -11.78 -7.60 -2.21
CA LEU A 148 -10.54 -7.85 -2.95
C LEU A 148 -10.01 -6.61 -3.70
N GLU A 149 -10.89 -5.67 -4.06
CA GLU A 149 -10.51 -4.39 -4.69
C GLU A 149 -9.83 -3.43 -3.70
N HIS A 150 -10.33 -3.38 -2.46
CA HIS A 150 -9.94 -2.35 -1.50
C HIS A 150 -9.04 -2.86 -0.36
N ALA A 151 -9.08 -4.15 -0.03
CA ALA A 151 -8.20 -4.75 0.98
C ALA A 151 -6.99 -5.41 0.34
N ALA A 152 -5.81 -5.17 0.89
CA ALA A 152 -4.64 -5.92 0.47
C ALA A 152 -4.82 -7.39 0.90
N PRO A 153 -4.36 -8.36 0.09
CA PRO A 153 -4.54 -9.77 0.41
C PRO A 153 -4.07 -10.18 1.82
N PRO A 154 -2.90 -9.71 2.34
CA PRO A 154 -2.50 -10.06 3.71
C PRO A 154 -3.45 -9.54 4.80
N ALA A 155 -4.13 -8.42 4.55
CA ALA A 155 -5.10 -7.85 5.49
C ALA A 155 -6.38 -8.70 5.56
N ILE A 156 -6.83 -9.21 4.41
CA ILE A 156 -7.93 -10.19 4.32
C ILE A 156 -7.56 -11.45 5.10
N THR A 157 -6.38 -12.03 4.82
CA THR A 157 -5.91 -13.25 5.49
C THR A 157 -5.81 -13.08 6.99
N SER A 158 -5.22 -11.98 7.46
CA SER A 158 -5.08 -11.72 8.90
C SER A 158 -6.44 -11.56 9.60
N LEU A 159 -7.41 -10.90 8.95
CA LEU A 159 -8.75 -10.77 9.51
C LEU A 159 -9.47 -12.13 9.55
N ALA A 160 -9.40 -12.92 8.47
CA ALA A 160 -10.01 -14.24 8.42
C ALA A 160 -9.45 -15.16 9.51
N LEU A 161 -8.12 -15.19 9.71
CA LEU A 161 -7.50 -15.93 10.81
C LEU A 161 -8.01 -15.48 12.18
N SER A 162 -8.16 -14.17 12.40
CA SER A 162 -8.68 -13.66 13.68
C SER A 162 -10.14 -14.08 13.95
N ILE A 163 -10.93 -14.30 12.89
CA ILE A 163 -12.30 -14.81 12.97
C ILE A 163 -12.29 -16.28 13.32
N GLU A 164 -11.49 -17.09 12.60
CA GLU A 164 -11.38 -18.53 12.80
C GLU A 164 -10.84 -18.86 14.21
N ASP A 165 -9.81 -18.13 14.66
CA ASP A 165 -9.22 -18.25 16.00
C ASP A 165 -10.07 -17.60 17.10
N ARG A 166 -11.21 -16.99 16.74
CA ARG A 166 -12.16 -16.31 17.64
C ARG A 166 -11.55 -15.14 18.42
N THR A 167 -10.40 -14.63 18.00
CA THR A 167 -9.72 -13.49 18.64
C THR A 167 -10.38 -12.15 18.26
N ILE A 168 -11.16 -12.10 17.16
CA ILE A 168 -11.86 -10.91 16.70
C ILE A 168 -12.75 -10.26 17.77
N LEU A 169 -13.41 -11.05 18.62
CA LEU A 169 -14.28 -10.51 19.68
C LEU A 169 -13.48 -9.79 20.77
N LYS A 170 -12.26 -10.26 21.06
CA LYS A 170 -11.35 -9.61 22.02
C LYS A 170 -10.86 -8.27 21.46
N ILE A 171 -10.59 -8.22 20.16
CA ILE A 171 -10.20 -6.98 19.46
C ILE A 171 -11.32 -5.94 19.57
N ILE A 172 -12.54 -6.34 19.22
CA ILE A 172 -13.73 -5.47 19.30
C ILE A 172 -13.94 -4.95 20.73
N ALA A 173 -13.88 -5.84 21.73
CA ALA A 173 -14.05 -5.44 23.12
C ALA A 173 -12.99 -4.43 23.58
N THR A 174 -11.74 -4.60 23.12
CA THR A 174 -10.64 -3.68 23.43
C THR A 174 -10.87 -2.31 22.79
N ALA A 175 -11.28 -2.28 21.52
CA ALA A 175 -11.59 -1.03 20.81
C ALA A 175 -12.76 -0.28 21.48
N LEU A 176 -13.85 -0.98 21.81
CA LEU A 176 -14.99 -0.39 22.51
C LEU A 176 -14.62 0.20 23.88
N ASN A 177 -13.78 -0.49 24.66
CA ASN A 177 -13.35 0.02 25.95
C ASN A 177 -12.49 1.29 25.82
N ARG A 178 -11.65 1.37 24.78
CA ARG A 178 -10.88 2.60 24.49
C ARG A 178 -11.82 3.76 24.19
N ASP A 179 -12.78 3.56 23.28
CA ASP A 179 -13.76 4.59 22.91
C ASP A 179 -14.58 5.09 24.12
N LEU A 180 -14.87 4.21 25.10
CA LEU A 180 -15.60 4.56 26.32
C LEU A 180 -14.74 5.26 27.39
N THR A 181 -13.40 5.24 27.27
CA THR A 181 -12.48 5.78 28.29
C THR A 181 -11.71 7.02 27.83
N GLU A 182 -11.76 7.36 26.54
CA GLU A 182 -11.13 8.55 25.95
C GLU A 182 -12.07 9.78 25.86
N GLU A 183 -13.12 9.85 26.71
CA GLU A 183 -13.88 11.09 27.03
C GLU A 183 -13.29 11.84 28.22
#